data_AF-A0A1T4ZUW9-F1
#
_entry.id   AF-A0A1T4ZUW9-F1
#
_cell.length_a   1.000
_cell.length_b   1.000
_cell.length_c   1.000
_cell.angle_alpha   90.00
_cell.angle_beta   90.00
_cell.angle_gamma   90.00
#
_symmetry.space_group_name_H-M   'P 1'
#
loop_
_entity.id
_entity.type
_entity.pdbx_description
1 polymer ?
#
loop_
_entity_poly.entity_id
_entity_poly.type
_entity_poly.pdbx_seq_one_letter_code
_entity_poly.pdbx_strand_id
1 'polypeptide(L)'
;MSDLAARLRALRKQAGIRESGPSPTGSAPARSRSAADASSGPSGQTARREPTLPAKAPRPGIDLAALRRMAGVRERVSQPRAPLRSYTRDVPGDELSPGLRLLEQRFASSEPPAEFDLTFARLATARREHLLHFDTETTGLAGGTGTRAFMIGAADWHDGALRVRQLYITTMAAETAMLKAFSEWIDPHTVLVSYNGKSYDAPLLATRYRLARLANPLSGLTHVDLLHPMRRRYRQDWENCKMQTAERRLLRIVREDDLPGSEAPRAWLSYLRGGASTDLVRVADHNLQDVRSLSGLLIEAHGWAEKDALAASLADYKK
;
A
#
# COMPACT_ATOMS: atom_id res chain seq x y z
N MET A 1 6.83 14.35 -30.78
CA MET A 1 5.82 13.41 -30.25
C MET A 1 6.21 11.91 -30.35
N SER A 2 7.38 11.52 -30.87
CA SER A 2 7.72 10.08 -31.03
C SER A 2 8.44 9.43 -29.85
N ASP A 3 9.01 10.21 -28.92
CA ASP A 3 9.87 9.68 -27.83
C ASP A 3 9.06 9.07 -26.66
N LEU A 4 7.87 9.60 -26.39
CA LEU A 4 6.96 9.06 -25.35
C LEU A 4 6.40 7.68 -25.75
N ALA A 5 6.09 7.50 -27.03
CA ALA A 5 5.58 6.24 -27.57
C ALA A 5 6.65 5.13 -27.60
N ALA A 6 7.95 5.50 -27.68
CA ALA A 6 9.06 4.57 -27.56
C ALA A 6 9.27 4.14 -26.10
N ARG A 7 9.21 5.09 -25.14
CA ARG A 7 9.31 4.80 -23.70
C ARG A 7 8.17 3.92 -23.16
N LEU A 8 6.93 4.15 -23.62
CA LEU A 8 5.78 3.32 -23.26
C LEU A 8 5.88 1.88 -23.77
N ARG A 9 6.49 1.68 -24.95
CA ARG A 9 6.74 0.33 -25.49
C ARG A 9 7.84 -0.41 -24.75
N ALA A 10 8.89 0.29 -24.33
CA ALA A 10 9.95 -0.28 -23.49
C ALA A 10 9.44 -0.72 -22.11
N LEU A 11 8.59 0.09 -21.47
CA LEU A 11 7.96 -0.22 -20.19
C LEU A 11 6.98 -1.41 -20.27
N ARG A 12 6.22 -1.53 -21.35
CA ARG A 12 5.31 -2.68 -21.57
C ARG A 12 6.06 -4.00 -21.77
N LYS A 13 7.22 -3.98 -22.43
CA LYS A 13 8.07 -5.16 -22.64
C LYS A 13 8.74 -5.63 -21.34
N GLN A 14 9.08 -4.71 -20.44
CA GLN A 14 9.56 -5.04 -19.08
C GLN A 14 8.47 -5.60 -18.16
N ALA A 15 7.19 -5.31 -18.44
CA ALA A 15 6.05 -5.75 -17.63
C ALA A 15 5.42 -7.10 -18.05
N GLY A 16 5.96 -7.79 -19.07
CA GLY A 16 5.49 -9.13 -19.47
C GLY A 16 4.06 -9.20 -20.05
N ILE A 17 3.48 -8.07 -20.45
CA ILE A 17 2.12 -8.01 -21.00
C ILE A 17 2.15 -8.45 -22.48
N ARG A 18 1.50 -9.56 -22.83
CA ARG A 18 1.28 -9.97 -24.23
C ARG A 18 0.10 -9.20 -24.84
N GLU A 19 0.29 -8.68 -26.05
CA GLU A 19 -0.75 -8.00 -26.83
C GLU A 19 -1.79 -8.99 -27.37
N SER A 20 -3.07 -8.73 -27.11
CA SER A 20 -4.19 -9.38 -27.81
C SER A 20 -4.55 -8.56 -29.05
N GLY A 21 -4.33 -9.14 -30.24
CA GLY A 21 -4.78 -8.58 -31.51
C GLY A 21 -6.31 -8.58 -31.66
N PRO A 22 -6.86 -7.79 -32.60
CA PRO A 22 -8.30 -7.61 -32.74
C PRO A 22 -8.94 -8.79 -33.49
N SER A 23 -10.19 -9.10 -33.18
CA SER A 23 -11.04 -9.94 -34.02
C SER A 23 -12.38 -9.24 -34.25
N PRO A 24 -13.00 -9.44 -35.42
CA PRO A 24 -13.82 -8.42 -36.06
C PRO A 24 -15.32 -8.57 -35.80
N THR A 25 -15.97 -7.45 -36.09
CA THR A 25 -17.39 -7.15 -36.19
C THR A 25 -18.27 -8.19 -36.91
N GLY A 26 -19.52 -8.32 -36.44
CA GLY A 26 -20.60 -8.97 -37.19
C GLY A 26 -21.96 -8.68 -36.56
N SER A 27 -22.82 -8.02 -37.33
CA SER A 27 -24.10 -7.40 -36.98
C SER A 27 -25.29 -8.36 -36.79
N ALA A 28 -26.31 -7.86 -36.08
CA ALA A 28 -27.69 -8.37 -35.97
C ALA A 28 -28.41 -8.48 -37.35
N PRO A 29 -29.65 -9.03 -37.52
CA PRO A 29 -30.86 -8.60 -36.78
C PRO A 29 -32.02 -9.61 -36.52
N ALA A 30 -32.81 -9.28 -35.49
CA ALA A 30 -34.28 -9.16 -35.37
C ALA A 30 -35.33 -10.22 -35.84
N ARG A 31 -36.41 -10.25 -35.01
CA ARG A 31 -37.83 -10.69 -35.21
C ARG A 31 -38.09 -12.21 -35.17
N SER A 32 -39.23 -12.75 -34.75
CA SER A 32 -40.41 -12.40 -33.91
C SER A 32 -41.34 -13.64 -33.91
N ARG A 33 -42.27 -13.77 -32.93
CA ARG A 33 -43.47 -14.66 -32.90
C ARG A 33 -43.19 -16.19 -32.77
N SER A 34 -44.03 -17.08 -32.23
CA SER A 34 -45.29 -17.09 -31.48
C SER A 34 -45.65 -18.58 -31.21
N ALA A 35 -46.15 -18.89 -30.01
CA ALA A 35 -47.20 -19.86 -29.62
C ALA A 35 -47.12 -21.39 -29.88
N ALA A 36 -47.81 -22.08 -28.94
CA ALA A 36 -48.57 -23.34 -29.04
C ALA A 36 -47.78 -24.67 -29.00
N ASP A 37 -48.26 -25.77 -28.41
CA ASP A 37 -49.36 -26.12 -27.48
C ASP A 37 -49.17 -27.63 -27.13
N ALA A 38 -49.82 -28.10 -26.04
CA ALA A 38 -50.45 -29.42 -25.82
C ALA A 38 -49.72 -30.76 -26.18
N SER A 39 -49.92 -31.93 -25.55
CA SER A 39 -50.66 -32.41 -24.38
C SER A 39 -50.56 -33.95 -24.38
N SER A 40 -50.65 -34.57 -23.19
CA SER A 40 -51.26 -35.90 -22.89
C SER A 40 -50.74 -37.17 -23.60
N GLY A 41 -50.66 -38.35 -22.99
CA GLY A 41 -51.51 -38.89 -21.93
C GLY A 41 -51.18 -40.38 -21.63
N PRO A 42 -52.03 -41.06 -20.82
CA PRO A 42 -51.62 -42.10 -19.87
C PRO A 42 -52.35 -43.45 -20.05
N SER A 43 -52.06 -44.43 -19.18
CA SER A 43 -52.93 -45.52 -18.68
C SER A 43 -52.04 -46.61 -18.05
N GLY A 44 -52.34 -47.38 -17.00
CA GLY A 44 -53.47 -47.63 -16.09
C GLY A 44 -53.01 -48.84 -15.24
N GLN A 45 -53.11 -48.81 -13.89
CA GLN A 45 -54.08 -49.58 -13.06
C GLN A 45 -54.01 -51.11 -13.24
N THR A 46 -53.95 -52.01 -12.25
CA THR A 46 -54.53 -52.14 -10.88
C THR A 46 -53.86 -53.35 -10.18
N ALA A 47 -53.38 -53.29 -8.93
CA ALA A 47 -54.06 -53.50 -7.62
C ALA A 47 -54.51 -54.94 -7.27
N ARG A 48 -53.88 -55.60 -6.27
CA ARG A 48 -54.42 -55.88 -4.91
C ARG A 48 -53.57 -56.85 -4.04
N ARG A 49 -53.62 -56.55 -2.73
CA ARG A 49 -53.06 -57.12 -1.47
C ARG A 49 -53.29 -58.63 -1.22
N GLU A 50 -52.65 -59.36 -0.29
CA GLU A 50 -51.43 -59.32 0.56
C GLU A 50 -51.51 -60.59 1.45
N PRO A 51 -50.41 -61.35 1.71
CA PRO A 51 -50.33 -62.06 3.00
C PRO A 51 -48.91 -62.05 3.62
N THR A 52 -48.85 -61.84 4.94
CA THR A 52 -47.67 -61.90 5.80
C THR A 52 -47.29 -63.33 6.20
N LEU A 53 -45.97 -63.64 6.28
CA LEU A 53 -45.26 -64.67 7.09
C LEU A 53 -43.76 -64.66 6.67
N PRO A 54 -42.78 -65.23 7.43
CA PRO A 54 -42.29 -64.97 8.78
C PRO A 54 -40.87 -64.32 8.80
N ALA A 55 -40.34 -64.01 9.99
CA ALA A 55 -39.09 -63.26 10.22
C ALA A 55 -37.84 -63.86 9.53
N LYS A 56 -37.08 -63.01 8.82
CA LYS A 56 -35.84 -63.35 8.09
C LYS A 56 -34.63 -62.64 8.71
N ALA A 57 -33.56 -63.41 8.94
CA ALA A 57 -32.26 -63.03 9.51
C ALA A 57 -31.66 -61.70 8.96
N PRO A 58 -30.82 -61.00 9.74
CA PRO A 58 -30.35 -59.65 9.42
C PRO A 58 -29.57 -59.64 8.09
N ARG A 59 -30.00 -58.76 7.18
CA ARG A 59 -29.26 -58.47 5.94
C ARG A 59 -28.00 -57.67 6.30
N PRO A 60 -26.83 -57.94 5.70
CA PRO A 60 -25.65 -57.14 5.93
C PRO A 60 -25.94 -55.69 5.51
N GLY A 61 -25.76 -54.76 6.44
CA GLY A 61 -25.92 -53.33 6.19
C GLY A 61 -25.01 -52.90 5.05
N ILE A 62 -25.55 -52.09 4.14
CA ILE A 62 -24.79 -51.51 3.04
C ILE A 62 -23.67 -50.65 3.63
N ASP A 63 -22.41 -51.01 3.37
CA ASP A 63 -21.26 -50.19 3.75
C ASP A 63 -21.23 -48.92 2.90
N LEU A 64 -21.78 -47.84 3.46
CA LEU A 64 -21.79 -46.52 2.86
C LEU A 64 -20.38 -46.00 2.51
N ALA A 65 -19.34 -46.47 3.22
CA ALA A 65 -17.96 -46.11 2.90
C ALA A 65 -17.48 -46.79 1.60
N ALA A 66 -17.90 -48.03 1.35
CA ALA A 66 -17.62 -48.73 0.10
C ALA A 66 -18.33 -48.08 -1.10
N LEU A 67 -19.60 -47.67 -0.94
CA LEU A 67 -20.33 -46.94 -1.97
C LEU A 67 -19.70 -45.57 -2.29
N ARG A 68 -19.22 -44.83 -1.29
CA ARG A 68 -18.53 -43.54 -1.50
C ARG A 68 -17.23 -43.69 -2.28
N ARG A 69 -16.48 -44.77 -2.06
CA ARG A 69 -15.25 -45.10 -2.83
C ARG A 69 -15.57 -45.44 -4.29
N MET A 70 -16.63 -46.20 -4.54
CA MET A 70 -17.05 -46.55 -5.91
C MET A 70 -17.60 -45.34 -6.69
N ALA A 71 -18.27 -44.39 -6.01
CA ALA A 71 -18.83 -43.19 -6.63
C ALA A 71 -17.78 -42.11 -6.99
N GLY A 72 -16.48 -42.36 -6.78
CA GLY A 72 -15.41 -41.41 -7.12
C GLY A 72 -15.44 -40.10 -6.32
N VAL A 73 -16.17 -40.05 -5.21
CA VAL A 73 -16.27 -38.88 -4.36
C VAL A 73 -14.98 -38.78 -3.54
N ARG A 74 -13.99 -38.03 -4.06
CA ARG A 74 -12.86 -37.59 -3.25
C ARG A 74 -13.42 -36.76 -2.11
N GLU A 75 -13.29 -37.25 -0.87
CA GLU A 75 -13.42 -36.40 0.31
C GLU A 75 -12.43 -35.26 0.15
N ARG A 76 -12.94 -34.08 -0.19
CA ARG A 76 -12.16 -32.85 -0.06
C ARG A 76 -11.87 -32.75 1.43
N VAL A 77 -10.65 -33.09 1.82
CA VAL A 77 -10.07 -32.64 3.08
C VAL A 77 -10.37 -31.15 3.14
N SER A 78 -11.28 -30.77 4.02
CA SER A 78 -11.66 -29.39 4.24
C SER A 78 -10.39 -28.70 4.71
N GLN A 79 -9.74 -27.98 3.80
CA GLN A 79 -8.73 -27.00 4.18
C GLN A 79 -9.33 -26.16 5.31
N PRO A 80 -8.61 -25.90 6.41
CA PRO A 80 -9.12 -25.02 7.45
C PRO A 80 -9.55 -23.74 6.75
N ARG A 81 -10.84 -23.41 6.84
CA ARG A 81 -11.36 -22.14 6.35
C ARG A 81 -10.51 -21.08 7.02
N ALA A 82 -9.75 -20.33 6.23
CA ALA A 82 -9.13 -19.10 6.72
C ALA A 82 -10.22 -18.34 7.49
N PRO A 83 -9.95 -17.84 8.69
CA PRO A 83 -10.95 -17.14 9.48
C PRO A 83 -11.62 -16.11 8.57
N LEU A 84 -12.96 -16.11 8.55
CA LEU A 84 -13.71 -15.10 7.83
C LEU A 84 -13.19 -13.75 8.34
N ARG A 85 -12.48 -13.00 7.50
CA ARG A 85 -12.07 -11.63 7.84
C ARG A 85 -13.36 -10.92 8.26
N SER A 86 -13.44 -10.49 9.51
CA SER A 86 -14.60 -9.76 10.00
C SER A 86 -14.73 -8.50 9.15
N TYR A 87 -15.81 -8.43 8.36
CA TYR A 87 -16.07 -7.24 7.55
C TYR A 87 -16.36 -6.09 8.52
N THR A 88 -15.44 -5.13 8.58
CA THR A 88 -15.59 -3.88 9.30
C THR A 88 -15.19 -2.73 8.38
N ARG A 89 -15.82 -1.58 8.59
CA ARG A 89 -15.45 -0.30 7.97
C ARG A 89 -14.82 0.67 8.98
N ASP A 90 -14.65 0.23 10.22
CA ASP A 90 -14.03 1.05 11.25
C ASP A 90 -12.56 1.27 10.89
N VAL A 91 -12.12 2.50 10.99
CA VAL A 91 -10.73 2.91 10.73
C VAL A 91 -10.14 3.49 12.02
N PRO A 92 -8.85 3.26 12.29
CA PRO A 92 -8.24 3.64 13.57
C PRO A 92 -7.92 5.14 13.65
N GLY A 93 -7.87 5.69 14.85
CA GLY A 93 -7.46 7.09 15.07
C GLY A 93 -8.61 8.07 15.20
N ASP A 94 -8.26 9.25 15.71
CA ASP A 94 -9.20 10.30 16.11
C ASP A 94 -9.78 11.00 14.87
N GLU A 95 -11.07 11.32 14.91
CA GLU A 95 -11.71 12.08 13.84
C GLU A 95 -11.59 13.58 14.12
N LEU A 96 -10.72 14.26 13.37
CA LEU A 96 -10.51 15.71 13.52
C LEU A 96 -11.64 16.53 12.86
N SER A 97 -12.21 15.99 11.79
CA SER A 97 -13.37 16.55 11.09
C SER A 97 -14.03 15.44 10.26
N PRO A 98 -15.28 15.60 9.77
CA PRO A 98 -15.97 14.55 9.03
C PRO A 98 -15.12 13.93 7.91
N GLY A 99 -14.70 12.70 8.14
CA GLY A 99 -13.89 11.89 7.25
C GLY A 99 -12.40 12.24 7.16
N LEU A 100 -11.86 13.00 8.12
CA LEU A 100 -10.42 13.17 8.37
C LEU A 100 -10.03 12.45 9.65
N ARG A 101 -9.05 11.56 9.57
CA ARG A 101 -8.55 10.77 10.69
C ARG A 101 -7.10 11.13 11.01
N LEU A 102 -6.76 11.11 12.30
CA LEU A 102 -5.41 11.28 12.83
C LEU A 102 -5.00 10.03 13.61
N LEU A 103 -3.89 9.42 13.21
CA LEU A 103 -3.16 8.46 14.02
C LEU A 103 -1.95 9.14 14.60
N GLU A 104 -1.71 8.99 15.90
CA GLU A 104 -0.47 9.42 16.55
C GLU A 104 0.14 8.24 17.31
N GLN A 105 1.43 8.02 17.10
CA GLN A 105 2.21 6.99 17.78
C GLN A 105 3.56 7.58 18.20
N ARG A 106 4.05 7.17 19.37
CA ARG A 106 5.34 7.60 19.90
C ARG A 106 6.26 6.39 20.05
N PHE A 107 7.48 6.51 19.55
CA PHE A 107 8.48 5.47 19.61
C PHE A 107 9.65 5.94 20.46
N ALA A 108 10.05 5.12 21.42
CA ALA A 108 11.31 5.31 22.11
C ALA A 108 12.45 5.32 21.08
N SER A 109 13.29 6.34 21.14
CA SER A 109 14.47 6.47 20.32
C SER A 109 15.68 6.52 21.25
N SER A 110 16.77 5.83 20.90
CA SER A 110 18.09 6.24 21.40
C SER A 110 18.26 7.71 21.05
N GLU A 111 18.76 8.52 21.98
CA GLU A 111 18.80 9.97 21.83
C GLU A 111 19.53 10.34 20.52
N PRO A 112 18.81 10.79 19.48
CA PRO A 112 19.45 11.18 18.22
C PRO A 112 20.34 12.42 18.46
N PRO A 113 21.30 12.73 17.57
CA PRO A 113 22.10 13.94 17.68
C PRO A 113 21.23 15.19 17.83
N ALA A 114 21.64 16.16 18.64
CA ALA A 114 20.96 17.45 18.74
C ALA A 114 21.05 18.24 17.42
N GLU A 115 22.13 18.02 16.68
CA GLU A 115 22.39 18.64 15.38
C GLU A 115 22.83 17.57 14.38
N PHE A 116 22.24 17.60 13.19
CA PHE A 116 22.52 16.68 12.11
C PHE A 116 23.42 17.35 11.07
N ASP A 117 24.54 16.71 10.76
CA ASP A 117 25.32 16.97 9.55
C ASP A 117 24.55 16.50 8.30
N LEU A 118 24.21 17.43 7.40
CA LEU A 118 23.54 17.16 6.12
C LEU A 118 24.44 17.42 4.90
N THR A 119 25.77 17.52 5.09
CA THR A 119 26.73 17.71 4.00
C THR A 119 26.67 16.58 2.97
N PHE A 120 26.29 15.37 3.39
CA PHE A 120 26.01 14.24 2.50
C PHE A 120 24.95 14.59 1.43
N ALA A 121 24.02 15.51 1.75
CA ALA A 121 22.98 16.02 0.86
C ALA A 121 23.33 17.37 0.22
N ARG A 122 24.57 17.86 0.38
CA ARG A 122 25.04 19.20 -0.03
C ARG A 122 24.27 20.34 0.65
N LEU A 123 23.95 20.14 1.91
CA LEU A 123 23.31 21.12 2.78
C LEU A 123 24.20 21.38 4.00
N ALA A 124 23.89 22.43 4.76
CA ALA A 124 24.52 22.71 6.04
C ALA A 124 23.96 21.79 7.13
N THR A 125 24.23 22.08 8.40
CA THR A 125 23.64 21.34 9.52
C THR A 125 22.17 21.71 9.74
N ALA A 126 21.44 20.87 10.46
CA ALA A 126 20.09 21.17 10.95
C ALA A 126 19.90 20.73 12.39
N ARG A 127 19.22 21.56 13.19
CA ARG A 127 18.79 21.17 14.53
C ARG A 127 17.73 20.09 14.45
N ARG A 128 17.81 19.11 15.35
CA ARG A 128 16.89 17.98 15.43
C ARG A 128 15.42 18.39 15.49
N GLU A 129 15.11 19.40 16.31
CA GLU A 129 13.75 19.92 16.51
C GLU A 129 13.14 20.57 15.26
N HIS A 130 13.94 20.86 14.23
CA HIS A 130 13.46 21.40 12.97
C HIS A 130 13.15 20.32 11.93
N LEU A 131 13.57 19.08 12.15
CA LEU A 131 13.43 18.01 11.16
C LEU A 131 12.01 17.47 11.14
N LEU A 132 11.36 17.54 9.97
CA LEU A 132 10.08 16.91 9.71
C LEU A 132 10.22 15.88 8.58
N HIS A 133 10.20 14.60 8.96
CA HIS A 133 10.17 13.49 8.01
C HIS A 133 8.76 13.37 7.47
N PHE A 134 8.57 13.17 6.18
CA PHE A 134 7.24 12.95 5.64
C PHE A 134 7.23 12.06 4.40
N ASP A 135 6.11 11.38 4.24
CA ASP A 135 5.79 10.51 3.10
C ASP A 135 4.29 10.56 2.81
N THR A 136 3.87 10.37 1.56
CA THR A 136 2.46 10.40 1.18
C THR A 136 2.00 9.14 0.46
N GLU A 137 0.79 8.71 0.78
CA GLU A 137 0.08 7.71 -0.03
C GLU A 137 -0.86 8.41 -0.99
N THR A 138 -0.77 8.04 -2.27
CA THR A 138 -1.44 8.78 -3.34
C THR A 138 -2.32 7.90 -4.20
N THR A 139 -3.25 8.51 -4.93
CA THR A 139 -4.14 7.80 -5.86
C THR A 139 -3.47 7.37 -7.17
N GLY A 140 -2.18 7.67 -7.39
CA GLY A 140 -1.46 7.22 -8.58
C GLY A 140 -0.07 7.82 -8.78
N LEU A 141 0.76 7.12 -9.54
CA LEU A 141 2.19 7.43 -9.71
C LEU A 141 2.49 8.47 -10.80
N ALA A 142 1.50 8.89 -11.60
CA ALA A 142 1.71 9.72 -12.80
C ALA A 142 1.69 11.24 -12.55
N GLY A 143 1.54 11.71 -11.31
CA GLY A 143 1.73 13.12 -10.93
C GLY A 143 0.79 14.14 -11.60
N GLY A 144 -0.35 13.70 -12.17
CA GLY A 144 -1.32 14.59 -12.81
C GLY A 144 -2.21 15.33 -11.80
N THR A 145 -2.99 16.32 -12.27
CA THR A 145 -3.93 17.09 -11.42
C THR A 145 -5.01 16.24 -10.76
N GLY A 146 -5.29 15.05 -11.30
CA GLY A 146 -6.19 14.04 -10.72
C GLY A 146 -5.56 13.21 -9.60
N THR A 147 -4.23 13.21 -9.46
CA THR A 147 -3.56 12.54 -8.36
C THR A 147 -3.75 13.34 -7.07
N ARG A 148 -4.06 12.63 -5.98
CA ARG A 148 -4.27 13.19 -4.63
C ARG A 148 -3.47 12.39 -3.63
N ALA A 149 -2.94 13.06 -2.61
CA ALA A 149 -2.55 12.39 -1.38
C ALA A 149 -3.85 12.06 -0.63
N PHE A 150 -4.04 10.81 -0.25
CA PHE A 150 -5.12 10.41 0.65
C PHE A 150 -4.62 10.10 2.06
N MET A 151 -3.29 10.01 2.23
CA MET A 151 -2.61 9.95 3.51
C MET A 151 -1.35 10.82 3.46
N ILE A 152 -1.05 11.49 4.57
CA ILE A 152 0.21 12.19 4.80
C ILE A 152 0.72 11.71 6.16
N GLY A 153 1.82 10.95 6.13
CA GLY A 153 2.55 10.57 7.32
C GLY A 153 3.67 11.56 7.57
N ALA A 154 3.88 11.95 8.83
CA ALA A 154 4.98 12.79 9.23
C ALA A 154 5.57 12.37 10.57
N ALA A 155 6.87 12.58 10.75
CA ALA A 155 7.54 12.33 12.02
C ALA A 155 8.55 13.41 12.40
N ASP A 156 8.52 13.72 13.69
CA ASP A 156 9.36 14.71 14.35
C ASP A 156 9.80 14.18 15.72
N TRP A 157 10.93 14.68 16.23
CA TRP A 157 11.35 14.38 17.60
C TRP A 157 10.66 15.33 18.57
N HIS A 158 9.92 14.77 19.51
CA HIS A 158 9.13 15.52 20.47
C HIS A 158 9.12 14.80 21.84
N ASP A 159 9.40 15.55 22.91
CA ASP A 159 9.55 15.05 24.30
C ASP A 159 10.42 13.79 24.43
N GLY A 160 11.56 13.74 23.74
CA GLY A 160 12.50 12.62 23.82
C GLY A 160 12.06 11.35 23.06
N ALA A 161 10.96 11.40 22.31
CA ALA A 161 10.49 10.30 21.47
C ALA A 161 10.42 10.71 20.00
N LEU A 162 10.46 9.73 19.10
CA LEU A 162 10.05 9.94 17.72
C LEU A 162 8.51 9.88 17.68
N ARG A 163 7.86 11.02 17.46
CA ARG A 163 6.42 11.09 17.26
C ARG A 163 6.13 10.90 15.78
N VAL A 164 5.27 9.95 15.45
CA VAL A 164 4.75 9.75 14.09
C VAL A 164 3.26 10.09 14.10
N ARG A 165 2.87 10.99 13.20
CA ARG A 165 1.48 11.42 12.99
C ARG A 165 1.07 11.12 11.56
N GLN A 166 -0.09 10.51 11.36
CA GLN A 166 -0.61 10.20 10.03
C GLN A 166 -2.01 10.78 9.89
N LEU A 167 -2.17 11.69 8.94
CA LEU A 167 -3.48 12.17 8.51
C LEU A 167 -3.94 11.32 7.34
N TYR A 168 -5.17 10.83 7.35
CA TYR A 168 -5.76 10.19 6.18
C TYR A 168 -7.25 10.46 6.06
N ILE A 169 -7.74 10.43 4.82
CA ILE A 169 -9.12 10.77 4.50
C ILE A 169 -9.96 9.53 4.18
N THR A 170 -11.16 9.45 4.73
CA THR A 170 -12.16 8.41 4.44
C THR A 170 -13.24 8.90 3.46
N THR A 171 -13.13 10.15 3.02
CA THR A 171 -13.99 10.78 2.01
C THR A 171 -13.19 11.78 1.20
N MET A 172 -13.59 12.02 -0.06
CA MET A 172 -12.95 13.01 -0.93
C MET A 172 -13.06 14.44 -0.37
N ALA A 173 -14.16 14.74 0.35
CA ALA A 173 -14.44 16.07 0.88
C ALA A 173 -13.46 16.51 1.98
N ALA A 174 -12.77 15.57 2.62
CA ALA A 174 -11.88 15.85 3.75
C ALA A 174 -10.46 16.30 3.33
N GLU A 175 -10.12 16.32 2.03
CA GLU A 175 -8.77 16.72 1.58
C GLU A 175 -8.38 18.11 2.04
N THR A 176 -9.25 19.11 1.90
CA THR A 176 -8.92 20.48 2.32
C THR A 176 -8.67 20.55 3.82
N ALA A 177 -9.41 19.78 4.63
CA ALA A 177 -9.17 19.68 6.07
C ALA A 177 -7.82 19.01 6.37
N MET A 178 -7.48 17.94 5.64
CA MET A 178 -6.18 17.26 5.75
C MET A 178 -5.01 18.20 5.45
N LEU A 179 -5.11 18.97 4.37
CA LEU A 179 -4.06 19.93 4.00
C LEU A 179 -3.88 21.02 5.06
N LYS A 180 -4.98 21.53 5.64
CA LYS A 180 -4.91 22.49 6.74
C LYS A 180 -4.22 21.89 7.97
N ALA A 181 -4.66 20.69 8.40
CA ALA A 181 -4.06 20.01 9.53
C ALA A 181 -2.56 19.72 9.32
N PHE A 182 -2.15 19.32 8.12
CA PHE A 182 -0.72 19.12 7.81
C PHE A 182 0.06 20.44 7.84
N SER A 183 -0.52 21.54 7.38
CA SER A 183 0.14 22.85 7.40
C SER A 183 0.44 23.36 8.80
N GLU A 184 -0.34 22.96 9.80
CA GLU A 184 -0.12 23.33 11.21
C GLU A 184 1.11 22.63 11.82
N TRP A 185 1.66 21.63 11.15
CA TRP A 185 2.86 20.91 11.61
C TRP A 185 4.16 21.51 11.06
N ILE A 186 4.06 22.54 10.23
CA ILE A 186 5.17 23.13 9.48
C ILE A 186 5.32 24.59 9.88
N ASP A 187 6.54 24.97 10.21
CA ASP A 187 6.93 26.36 10.51
C ASP A 187 8.10 26.81 9.60
N PRO A 188 8.44 28.11 9.57
CA PRO A 188 9.50 28.64 8.69
C PRO A 188 10.89 28.02 8.89
N HIS A 189 11.18 27.40 10.04
CA HIS A 189 12.46 26.76 10.34
C HIS A 189 12.48 25.27 9.98
N THR A 190 11.32 24.70 9.60
CA THR A 190 11.19 23.28 9.30
C THR A 190 12.13 22.88 8.16
N VAL A 191 12.86 21.78 8.37
CA VAL A 191 13.69 21.10 7.40
C VAL A 191 12.99 19.80 7.02
N LEU A 192 12.51 19.74 5.78
CA LEU A 192 11.80 18.57 5.27
C LEU A 192 12.78 17.43 5.00
N VAL A 193 12.41 16.22 5.39
CA VAL A 193 13.16 14.99 5.10
C VAL A 193 12.24 13.99 4.41
N SER A 194 12.63 13.50 3.25
CA SER A 194 11.87 12.46 2.55
C SER A 194 12.74 11.58 1.68
N TYR A 195 12.14 10.59 1.02
CA TYR A 195 12.81 9.71 0.08
C TYR A 195 12.15 9.81 -1.27
N ASN A 196 12.81 10.49 -2.22
CA ASN A 196 12.25 10.89 -3.52
C ASN A 196 11.13 11.94 -3.45
N GLY A 197 10.81 12.48 -2.28
CA GLY A 197 9.67 13.38 -2.15
C GLY A 197 9.90 14.80 -2.66
N LYS A 198 11.15 15.20 -2.94
CA LYS A 198 11.40 16.47 -3.63
C LYS A 198 10.93 16.42 -5.08
N SER A 199 10.95 15.23 -5.69
CA SER A 199 10.52 15.01 -7.07
C SER A 199 9.08 14.51 -7.19
N TYR A 200 8.44 14.10 -6.09
CA TYR A 200 7.13 13.46 -6.11
C TYR A 200 6.14 14.10 -5.13
N ASP A 201 6.32 13.88 -3.82
CA ASP A 201 5.37 14.30 -2.79
C ASP A 201 5.19 15.82 -2.70
N ALA A 202 6.30 16.58 -2.65
CA ALA A 202 6.24 18.03 -2.51
C ALA A 202 5.58 18.72 -3.74
N PRO A 203 5.92 18.39 -5.00
CA PRO A 203 5.20 18.90 -6.17
C PRO A 203 3.71 18.53 -6.20
N LEU A 204 3.37 17.30 -5.76
CA LEU A 204 1.98 16.85 -5.65
C LEU A 204 1.23 17.70 -4.63
N LEU A 205 1.75 17.82 -3.40
CA LEU A 205 1.14 18.62 -2.34
C LEU A 205 1.03 20.09 -2.76
N ALA A 206 2.05 20.67 -3.40
CA ALA A 206 1.98 22.03 -3.94
C ALA A 206 0.80 22.21 -4.91
N THR A 207 0.55 21.22 -5.77
CA THR A 207 -0.63 21.22 -6.65
C THR A 207 -1.92 21.11 -5.85
N ARG A 208 -1.98 20.28 -4.81
CA ARG A 208 -3.17 20.14 -3.95
C ARG A 208 -3.49 21.41 -3.18
N TYR A 209 -2.49 22.04 -2.55
CA TYR A 209 -2.63 23.34 -1.87
C TYR A 209 -3.15 24.42 -2.83
N ARG A 210 -2.57 24.50 -4.04
CA ARG A 210 -3.02 25.46 -5.07
C ARG A 210 -4.49 25.23 -5.47
N LEU A 211 -4.90 23.97 -5.69
CA LEU A 211 -6.30 23.65 -6.04
C LEU A 211 -7.27 23.93 -4.89
N ALA A 212 -6.83 23.74 -3.63
CA ALA A 212 -7.59 24.08 -2.44
C ALA A 212 -7.59 25.59 -2.12
N ARG A 213 -6.89 26.42 -2.91
CA ARG A 213 -6.68 27.87 -2.67
C ARG A 213 -6.04 28.16 -1.30
N LEU A 214 -5.13 27.29 -0.87
CA LEU A 214 -4.35 27.43 0.34
C LEU A 214 -2.90 27.81 0.00
N ALA A 215 -2.25 28.55 0.90
CA ALA A 215 -0.81 28.77 0.81
C ALA A 215 -0.07 27.42 0.90
N ASN A 216 1.02 27.25 0.15
CA ASN A 216 1.83 26.04 0.21
C ASN A 216 2.87 26.17 1.34
N PRO A 217 2.73 25.46 2.47
CA PRO A 217 3.66 25.58 3.60
C PRO A 217 5.04 24.99 3.30
N LEU A 218 5.18 24.15 2.26
CA LEU A 218 6.45 23.54 1.86
C LEU A 218 7.32 24.49 1.03
N SER A 219 6.78 25.61 0.57
CA SER A 219 7.46 26.51 -0.35
C SER A 219 8.62 27.23 0.34
N GLY A 220 9.82 27.11 -0.22
CA GLY A 220 11.02 27.79 0.29
C GLY A 220 11.73 27.10 1.45
N LEU A 221 11.20 25.98 1.95
CA LEU A 221 11.85 25.21 3.01
C LEU A 221 13.07 24.44 2.50
N THR A 222 14.03 24.23 3.40
CA THR A 222 15.13 23.29 3.15
C THR A 222 14.58 21.88 3.05
N HIS A 223 15.03 21.10 2.07
CA HIS A 223 14.53 19.75 1.82
C HIS A 223 15.66 18.77 1.56
N VAL A 224 15.88 17.87 2.52
CA VAL A 224 16.75 16.70 2.44
C VAL A 224 15.99 15.55 1.76
N ASP A 225 16.33 15.28 0.51
CA ASP A 225 15.83 14.09 -0.20
C ASP A 225 16.90 12.99 -0.17
N LEU A 226 16.64 11.94 0.61
CA LEU A 226 17.57 10.85 0.91
C LEU A 226 17.88 9.97 -0.30
N LEU A 227 17.05 9.95 -1.34
CA LEU A 227 17.26 9.09 -2.51
C LEU A 227 18.55 9.45 -3.26
N HIS A 228 18.81 10.74 -3.44
CA HIS A 228 19.98 11.21 -4.19
C HIS A 228 21.32 10.86 -3.51
N PRO A 229 21.53 11.15 -2.21
CA PRO A 229 22.72 10.69 -1.50
C PRO A 229 22.83 9.17 -1.47
N MET A 230 21.73 8.44 -1.26
CA MET A 230 21.73 6.97 -1.29
C MET A 230 22.23 6.42 -2.63
N ARG A 231 21.74 6.98 -3.76
CA ARG A 231 22.21 6.62 -5.10
C ARG A 231 23.68 6.95 -5.32
N ARG A 232 24.17 8.09 -4.84
CA ARG A 232 25.59 8.44 -4.97
C ARG A 232 26.47 7.42 -4.26
N ARG A 233 26.07 7.00 -3.06
CA ARG A 233 26.85 6.09 -2.22
C ARG A 233 26.78 4.63 -2.66
N TYR A 234 25.61 4.14 -3.08
CA TYR A 234 25.38 2.69 -3.18
C TYR A 234 24.94 2.16 -4.55
N ARG A 235 24.76 3.00 -5.57
CA ARG A 235 24.21 2.53 -6.88
C ARG A 235 25.06 1.47 -7.59
N GLN A 236 26.34 1.34 -7.24
CA GLN A 236 27.24 0.34 -7.82
C GLN A 236 27.14 -1.01 -7.11
N ASP A 237 26.80 -1.00 -5.81
CA ASP A 237 26.86 -2.19 -4.95
C ASP A 237 25.49 -2.80 -4.68
N TRP A 238 24.42 -2.01 -4.80
CA TRP A 238 23.06 -2.44 -4.47
C TRP A 238 22.26 -2.79 -5.73
N GLU A 239 21.33 -3.73 -5.58
CA GLU A 239 20.47 -4.14 -6.69
C GLU A 239 19.52 -3.03 -7.15
N ASN A 240 19.14 -2.11 -6.25
CA ASN A 240 18.51 -0.84 -6.53
C ASN A 240 18.60 0.07 -5.30
N CYS A 241 18.30 1.36 -5.44
CA CYS A 241 18.21 2.31 -4.31
C CYS A 241 16.74 2.67 -4.02
N LYS A 242 15.83 1.70 -3.95
CA LYS A 242 14.49 1.92 -3.38
C LYS A 242 14.56 1.89 -1.86
N MET A 243 13.56 2.48 -1.21
CA MET A 243 13.45 2.51 0.26
C MET A 243 13.61 1.12 0.89
N GLN A 244 12.85 0.13 0.42
CA GLN A 244 12.91 -1.25 0.93
C GLN A 244 14.31 -1.87 0.84
N THR A 245 15.13 -1.51 -0.15
CA THR A 245 16.53 -1.96 -0.21
C THR A 245 17.38 -1.23 0.84
N ALA A 246 17.21 0.08 0.99
CA ALA A 246 17.91 0.86 2.00
C ALA A 246 17.61 0.37 3.42
N GLU A 247 16.35 0.07 3.71
CA GLU A 247 15.91 -0.50 4.98
C GLU A 247 16.60 -1.83 5.29
N ARG A 248 16.59 -2.76 4.34
CA ARG A 248 17.21 -4.08 4.53
C ARG A 248 18.72 -3.98 4.72
N ARG A 249 19.38 -3.12 3.94
CA ARG A 249 20.84 -2.99 3.92
C ARG A 249 21.38 -2.18 5.09
N LEU A 250 20.70 -1.11 5.50
CA LEU A 250 21.19 -0.16 6.50
C LEU A 250 20.49 -0.33 7.85
N LEU A 251 19.16 -0.47 7.85
CA LEU A 251 18.37 -0.56 9.08
C LEU A 251 18.12 -2.00 9.54
N ARG A 252 18.51 -2.99 8.72
CA ARG A 252 18.28 -4.43 8.95
C ARG A 252 16.79 -4.78 9.11
N ILE A 253 15.92 -3.98 8.50
CA ILE A 253 14.48 -4.20 8.51
C ILE A 253 14.10 -5.09 7.33
N VAL A 254 13.38 -6.17 7.62
CA VAL A 254 12.80 -7.07 6.62
C VAL A 254 11.29 -7.02 6.79
N ARG A 255 10.58 -6.61 5.73
CA ARG A 255 9.12 -6.50 5.76
C ARG A 255 8.51 -7.85 5.37
N GLU A 256 7.89 -8.53 6.32
CA GLU A 256 7.03 -9.70 6.07
C GLU A 256 5.60 -9.20 5.79
N ASP A 257 4.92 -9.73 4.77
CA ASP A 257 3.52 -9.40 4.42
C ASP A 257 3.20 -7.93 4.06
N ASP A 258 4.18 -7.19 3.51
CA ASP A 258 3.97 -5.80 3.09
C ASP A 258 2.93 -5.70 1.96
N LEU A 259 1.99 -4.77 2.10
CA LEU A 259 1.11 -4.41 0.98
C LEU A 259 1.98 -3.71 -0.05
N PRO A 260 2.05 -4.16 -1.32
CA PRO A 260 2.82 -3.43 -2.31
C PRO A 260 2.25 -2.01 -2.42
N GLY A 261 3.09 -0.97 -2.34
CA GLY A 261 2.62 0.43 -2.41
C GLY A 261 1.77 0.74 -3.66
N SER A 262 1.93 -0.03 -4.75
CA SER A 262 1.04 0.05 -5.93
C SER A 262 -0.42 -0.32 -5.65
N GLU A 263 -0.70 -1.01 -4.55
CA GLU A 263 -2.05 -1.39 -4.12
C GLU A 263 -2.70 -0.38 -3.19
N ALA A 264 -1.94 0.58 -2.62
CA ALA A 264 -2.48 1.61 -1.75
C ALA A 264 -3.63 2.43 -2.40
N PRO A 265 -3.53 2.87 -3.68
CA PRO A 265 -4.66 3.50 -4.37
C PRO A 265 -5.89 2.59 -4.45
N ARG A 266 -5.69 1.29 -4.70
CA ARG A 266 -6.78 0.31 -4.84
C ARG A 266 -7.48 0.09 -3.50
N ALA A 267 -6.71 -0.03 -2.42
CA ALA A 267 -7.21 -0.20 -1.06
C ALA A 267 -8.12 0.97 -0.67
N TRP A 268 -7.65 2.20 -0.85
CA TRP A 268 -8.42 3.40 -0.54
C TRP A 268 -9.68 3.54 -1.42
N LEU A 269 -9.56 3.33 -2.73
CA LEU A 269 -10.72 3.36 -3.64
C LEU A 269 -11.73 2.25 -3.35
N SER A 270 -11.30 1.10 -2.84
CA SER A 270 -12.20 0.04 -2.39
C SER A 270 -12.98 0.49 -1.16
N TYR A 271 -12.28 1.05 -0.17
CA TYR A 271 -12.90 1.58 1.04
C TYR A 271 -13.94 2.67 0.76
N LEU A 272 -13.62 3.63 -0.12
CA LEU A 272 -14.57 4.68 -0.55
C LEU A 272 -15.84 4.10 -1.19
N ARG A 273 -15.73 2.95 -1.87
CA ARG A 273 -16.85 2.25 -2.53
C ARG A 273 -17.63 1.32 -1.60
N GLY A 274 -17.37 1.36 -0.29
CA GLY A 274 -18.04 0.48 0.67
C GLY A 274 -17.29 -0.80 0.99
N GLY A 275 -16.03 -0.92 0.57
CA GLY A 275 -15.16 -2.03 0.98
C GLY A 275 -14.80 -1.99 2.47
N ALA A 276 -14.26 -3.10 2.96
CA ALA A 276 -13.74 -3.21 4.32
C ALA A 276 -12.49 -2.33 4.52
N SER A 277 -12.22 -1.93 5.76
CA SER A 277 -11.05 -1.11 6.12
C SER A 277 -9.73 -1.88 6.19
N THR A 278 -9.75 -3.22 6.11
CA THR A 278 -8.57 -4.08 6.32
C THR A 278 -7.36 -3.66 5.50
N ASP A 279 -7.52 -3.42 4.20
CA ASP A 279 -6.39 -3.02 3.34
C ASP A 279 -5.99 -1.56 3.59
N LEU A 280 -6.91 -0.69 4.02
CA LEU A 280 -6.60 0.70 4.37
C LEU A 280 -5.77 0.80 5.66
N VAL A 281 -6.04 -0.08 6.64
CA VAL A 281 -5.20 -0.21 7.85
C VAL A 281 -3.78 -0.64 7.47
N ARG A 282 -3.64 -1.63 6.56
CA ARG A 282 -2.32 -2.05 6.05
C ARG A 282 -1.57 -0.93 5.33
N VAL A 283 -2.28 -0.05 4.62
CA VAL A 283 -1.68 1.17 4.04
C VAL A 283 -1.16 2.11 5.14
N ALA A 284 -1.92 2.29 6.21
CA ALA A 284 -1.45 3.09 7.36
C ALA A 284 -0.20 2.48 8.00
N ASP A 285 -0.16 1.16 8.17
CA ASP A 285 1.01 0.46 8.71
C ASP A 285 2.24 0.60 7.79
N HIS A 286 2.04 0.55 6.47
CA HIS A 286 3.10 0.78 5.49
C HIS A 286 3.67 2.19 5.60
N ASN A 287 2.82 3.21 5.53
CA ASN A 287 3.24 4.61 5.62
C ASN A 287 3.91 4.92 6.98
N LEU A 288 3.42 4.32 8.07
CA LEU A 288 4.05 4.42 9.39
C LEU A 288 5.49 3.90 9.34
N GLN A 289 5.70 2.73 8.73
CA GLN A 289 7.02 2.14 8.58
C GLN A 289 7.93 3.02 7.70
N ASP A 290 7.43 3.50 6.56
CA ASP A 290 8.18 4.38 5.64
C ASP A 290 8.66 5.65 6.35
N VAL A 291 7.76 6.32 7.07
CA VAL A 291 8.08 7.54 7.82
C VAL A 291 9.09 7.28 8.93
N ARG A 292 8.97 6.16 9.66
CA ARG A 292 9.98 5.77 10.67
C ARG A 292 11.33 5.47 10.06
N SER A 293 11.35 4.80 8.91
CA SER A 293 12.56 4.48 8.18
C SER A 293 13.29 5.74 7.70
N LEU A 294 12.58 6.81 7.33
CA LEU A 294 13.20 8.09 6.99
C LEU A 294 14.11 8.61 8.12
N SER A 295 13.61 8.62 9.36
CA SER A 295 14.38 9.04 10.53
C SER A 295 15.60 8.14 10.79
N GLY A 296 15.46 6.82 10.66
CA GLY A 296 16.59 5.89 10.79
C GLY A 296 17.64 6.09 9.71
N LEU A 297 17.22 6.26 8.45
CA LEU A 297 18.12 6.52 7.33
C LEU A 297 18.84 7.87 7.43
N LEU A 298 18.19 8.87 7.99
CA LEU A 298 18.81 10.16 8.26
C LEU A 298 19.94 10.03 9.29
N ILE A 299 19.70 9.31 10.38
CA ILE A 299 20.73 9.01 11.40
C ILE A 299 21.89 8.23 10.77
N GLU A 300 21.61 7.23 9.94
CA GLU A 300 22.66 6.51 9.22
C GLU A 300 23.48 7.40 8.28
N ALA A 301 22.82 8.31 7.57
CA ALA A 301 23.46 9.23 6.63
C ALA A 301 24.30 10.30 7.33
N HIS A 302 23.86 10.78 8.50
CA HIS A 302 24.63 11.68 9.35
C HIS A 302 26.02 11.09 9.68
N GLY A 303 26.09 9.79 10.00
CA GLY A 303 27.34 9.12 10.32
C GLY A 303 28.26 8.80 9.14
N TRP A 304 27.90 9.15 7.89
CA TRP A 304 28.73 8.79 6.73
C TRP A 304 30.05 9.54 6.66
N ALA A 305 30.08 10.83 7.01
CA ALA A 305 31.30 11.63 6.98
C ALA A 305 32.38 11.04 7.90
N GLU A 306 31.98 10.65 9.12
CA GLU A 306 32.85 9.99 10.09
C GLU A 306 33.33 8.62 9.58
N LYS A 307 32.42 7.80 9.03
CA LYS A 307 32.76 6.48 8.45
C LYS A 307 33.76 6.61 7.30
N ASP A 308 33.59 7.62 6.44
CA ASP A 308 34.48 7.85 5.29
C ASP A 308 35.87 8.34 5.75
N ALA A 309 35.94 9.20 6.77
CA ALA A 309 37.20 9.63 7.37
C ALA A 309 37.98 8.46 8.01
N LEU A 310 37.28 7.59 8.75
CA LEU A 310 37.87 6.39 9.34
C LEU A 310 38.40 5.43 8.27
N ALA A 311 37.65 5.22 7.19
CA ALA A 311 38.06 4.35 6.09
C ALA A 311 39.32 4.87 5.38
N ALA A 312 39.44 6.18 5.18
CA ALA A 312 40.62 6.81 4.61
C ALA A 312 41.86 6.62 5.50
N SER A 313 41.73 6.87 6.81
CA SER A 313 42.82 6.69 7.78
C SER A 313 43.33 5.25 7.83
N LEU A 314 42.43 4.26 7.78
CA LEU A 314 42.80 2.84 7.75
C LEU A 314 43.48 2.42 6.43
N ALA A 315 43.16 3.07 5.32
CA ALA A 315 43.80 2.82 4.04
C ALA A 315 45.22 3.37 3.99
N ASP A 316 45.46 4.53 4.64
CA ASP A 316 46.78 5.14 4.73
C ASP A 316 47.71 4.36 5.68
N TYR A 317 47.20 3.72 6.73
CA TYR A 317 48.00 2.88 7.63
C TYR A 317 48.48 1.56 6.98
N LYS A 318 47.88 1.14 5.87
CA LYS A 318 48.24 -0.10 5.15
C LYS A 318 49.23 0.12 4.00
N LYS A 319 49.65 1.36 3.76
CA LYS A 319 50.71 1.72 2.79
C LYS A 319 52.03 1.95 3.51
#